data_AF-B2C339-F1
#
_entry.id   AF-B2C339-F1
#
_cell.length_a   1.000
_cell.length_b   1.000
_cell.length_c   1.000
_cell.angle_alpha   90.00
_cell.angle_beta   90.00
_cell.angle_gamma   90.00
#
_symmetry.space_group_name_H-M   'P 1'
#
loop_
_entity.id
_entity.type
_entity.pdbx_description
1 polymer ?
#
loop_
_entity_poly.entity_id
_entity_poly.type
_entity_poly.pdbx_seq_one_letter_code
_entity_poly.pdbx_strand_id
1 'polypeptide(L)'
;LLILALMTLVLFSPDLLGDPDNYTPANPLSTPPHIKPEWYFLFAYAILRSIPNKLGGVLALVFSILILMLFPLLHLSKQRSMMFRPLSQCMFWILVTDLFTLTWIGGQPVEYPFITIGQLASVLYF
;
A
#
# COMPACT_ATOMS: atom_id res chain seq x y z
N LEU A 1 11.10 -8.74 -21.41
CA LEU A 1 10.44 -7.45 -21.11
C LEU A 1 10.87 -6.90 -19.75
N LEU A 2 10.68 -7.63 -18.64
CA LEU A 2 11.05 -7.16 -17.29
C LEU A 2 12.53 -6.77 -17.16
N ILE A 3 13.46 -7.61 -17.62
CA ILE A 3 14.91 -7.31 -17.57
C ILE A 3 15.22 -6.03 -18.32
N LEU A 4 14.61 -5.82 -19.50
CA LEU A 4 14.80 -4.59 -20.27
C LEU A 4 14.31 -3.36 -19.48
N ALA A 5 13.13 -3.45 -18.87
CA ALA A 5 12.58 -2.35 -18.06
C ALA A 5 13.45 -2.02 -16.82
N LEU A 6 13.97 -3.05 -16.14
CA LEU A 6 14.89 -2.86 -15.02
C LEU A 6 16.22 -2.26 -15.48
N MET A 7 16.77 -2.72 -16.60
CA MET A 7 17.99 -2.14 -17.17
C MET A 7 17.78 -0.68 -17.58
N THR A 8 16.63 -0.33 -18.15
CA THR A 8 16.32 1.06 -18.49
C THR A 8 16.20 1.93 -17.23
N LEU A 9 15.58 1.44 -16.16
CA LEU A 9 15.49 2.16 -14.89
C LEU A 9 16.89 2.42 -14.32
N VAL A 10 17.72 1.39 -14.21
CA VAL A 10 19.06 1.49 -13.61
C VAL A 10 19.98 2.40 -14.43
N LEU A 11 19.94 2.30 -15.77
CA LEU A 11 20.88 3.03 -16.63
C LEU A 11 20.46 4.48 -16.91
N PHE A 12 19.15 4.78 -16.97
CA PHE A 12 18.68 6.12 -17.34
C PHE A 12 18.08 6.91 -16.17
N SER A 13 17.58 6.25 -15.13
CA SER A 13 16.90 6.91 -14.01
C SER A 13 17.05 6.13 -12.69
N PRO A 14 18.29 5.93 -12.20
CA PRO A 14 18.58 5.02 -11.08
C PRO A 14 17.84 5.39 -9.79
N ASP A 15 17.68 6.69 -9.55
CA ASP A 15 17.12 7.21 -8.29
C ASP A 15 15.61 7.54 -8.40
N LEU A 16 14.96 7.17 -9.52
CA LEU A 16 13.54 7.50 -9.77
C LEU A 16 12.59 6.97 -8.68
N LEU A 17 12.94 5.84 -8.05
CA LEU A 17 12.15 5.20 -7.00
C LEU A 17 12.72 5.42 -5.59
N GLY A 18 13.82 6.16 -5.47
CA GLY A 18 14.50 6.45 -4.21
C GLY A 18 13.95 7.70 -3.52
N ASP A 19 14.33 7.88 -2.25
CA ASP A 19 14.04 9.09 -1.49
C ASP A 19 15.32 9.96 -1.40
N PRO A 20 15.30 11.24 -1.83
CA PRO A 20 16.46 12.12 -1.75
C PRO A 20 16.96 12.33 -0.31
N ASP A 21 16.10 12.20 0.70
CA ASP A 21 16.49 12.38 2.11
C ASP A 21 17.53 11.33 2.53
N ASN A 22 17.54 10.15 1.90
CA ASN A 22 18.49 9.07 2.20
C ASN A 22 19.93 9.35 1.74
N TYR A 23 20.16 10.41 0.96
CA TYR A 23 21.53 10.87 0.63
C TYR A 23 22.14 11.75 1.72
N THR A 24 21.35 12.16 2.72
CA THR A 24 21.86 12.87 3.89
C THR A 24 22.20 11.88 5.01
N PRO A 25 23.36 12.01 5.69
CA PRO A 25 23.69 11.16 6.82
C PRO A 25 22.64 11.26 7.95
N ALA A 26 22.31 10.13 8.57
CA ALA A 26 21.29 10.08 9.61
C ALA A 26 21.62 10.99 10.81
N ASN A 27 20.62 11.78 11.23
CA ASN A 27 20.71 12.63 12.40
C ASN A 27 19.61 12.27 13.42
N PRO A 28 19.93 11.61 14.55
CA PRO A 28 18.95 11.22 15.56
C PRO A 28 18.18 12.38 16.20
N LEU A 29 18.68 13.62 16.08
CA LEU A 29 18.07 14.81 16.68
C LEU A 29 17.13 15.56 15.73
N SER A 30 17.05 15.16 14.45
CA SER A 30 16.26 15.86 13.43
C SER A 30 15.50 14.88 12.55
N THR A 31 14.19 15.01 12.50
CA THR A 31 13.33 14.24 11.60
C THR A 31 13.02 15.04 10.33
N PRO A 32 13.14 14.46 9.13
CA PRO A 32 12.69 15.12 7.91
C PRO A 32 11.19 15.46 7.97
N PRO A 33 10.76 16.58 7.35
CA PRO A 33 9.38 17.04 7.41
C PRO A 33 8.37 16.11 6.73
N HIS A 34 8.78 15.35 5.71
CA HIS A 34 7.91 14.46 4.93
C HIS A 34 8.36 13.00 5.00
N ILE A 35 8.64 12.50 6.20
CA ILE A 35 9.07 11.11 6.41
C ILE A 35 8.01 10.11 5.94
N LYS A 36 8.43 9.19 5.06
CA LYS A 36 7.60 8.11 4.51
C LYS A 36 8.50 6.90 4.21
N PRO A 37 7.94 5.68 4.17
CA PRO A 37 8.70 4.51 3.75
C PRO A 37 8.83 4.46 2.22
N GLU A 38 9.56 3.47 1.73
CA GLU A 38 9.66 3.18 0.30
C GLU A 38 8.29 2.85 -0.32
N TRP A 39 8.18 3.04 -1.63
CA TRP A 39 6.92 3.03 -2.36
C TRP A 39 6.10 1.73 -2.17
N TYR A 40 6.76 0.58 -2.06
CA TYR A 40 6.11 -0.73 -1.89
C TYR A 40 5.52 -0.95 -0.49
N PHE A 41 5.86 -0.11 0.49
CA PHE A 41 5.26 -0.13 1.83
C PHE A 41 4.15 0.92 2.02
N LEU A 42 3.93 1.81 1.06
CA LEU A 42 3.00 2.93 1.22
C LEU A 42 1.56 2.49 1.49
N PHE A 43 1.09 1.39 0.91
CA PHE A 43 -0.28 0.90 1.16
C PHE A 43 -0.48 0.52 2.64
N ALA A 44 0.49 -0.17 3.22
CA ALA A 44 0.46 -0.64 4.60
C ALA A 44 0.63 0.55 5.57
N TYR A 45 1.49 1.51 5.21
CA TYR A 45 1.66 2.76 5.91
C TYR A 45 0.39 3.64 5.89
N ALA A 46 -0.36 3.66 4.79
CA ALA A 46 -1.66 4.32 4.73
C ALA A 46 -2.64 3.70 5.73
N ILE A 47 -2.77 2.36 5.75
CA ILE A 47 -3.64 1.63 6.70
C ILE A 47 -3.26 1.95 8.15
N LEU A 48 -1.96 1.97 8.48
CA LEU A 48 -1.45 2.32 9.81
C LEU A 48 -1.90 3.73 10.24
N ARG A 49 -1.79 4.72 9.35
CA ARG A 49 -2.13 6.13 9.64
C ARG A 49 -3.63 6.41 9.67
N SER A 50 -4.44 5.59 8.99
CA SER A 50 -5.90 5.75 8.95
C SER A 50 -6.57 5.57 10.32
N ILE A 51 -5.95 4.79 11.21
CA ILE A 51 -6.48 4.50 12.54
C ILE A 51 -5.87 5.46 13.57
N PRO A 52 -6.64 6.37 14.20
CA PRO A 52 -6.15 7.31 15.21
C PRO A 52 -5.94 6.63 16.59
N ASN A 53 -5.33 5.45 16.60
CA ASN A 53 -4.97 4.68 17.80
C ASN A 53 -3.67 3.94 17.56
N LYS A 54 -2.69 4.08 18.46
CA LYS A 54 -1.37 3.46 18.32
C LYS A 54 -1.42 1.94 18.22
N LEU A 55 -2.17 1.28 19.10
CA LEU A 55 -2.28 -0.19 19.11
C LEU A 55 -3.12 -0.66 17.91
N GLY A 56 -4.26 0.00 17.65
CA GLY A 56 -5.17 -0.33 16.56
C GLY A 56 -4.49 -0.23 15.19
N GLY A 57 -3.72 0.84 14.95
CA GLY A 57 -2.96 1.01 13.72
C GLY A 57 -1.91 -0.09 13.52
N VAL A 58 -1.16 -0.46 14.56
CA VAL A 58 -0.17 -1.54 14.48
C VAL A 58 -0.84 -2.89 14.22
N LEU A 59 -1.97 -3.17 14.88
CA LEU A 59 -2.74 -4.39 14.64
C LEU A 59 -3.27 -4.44 13.20
N ALA A 60 -3.80 -3.35 12.67
CA ALA A 60 -4.28 -3.28 11.29
C ALA A 60 -3.15 -3.42 10.27
N LEU A 61 -1.99 -2.83 10.53
CA LEU A 61 -0.79 -3.03 9.71
C LEU A 61 -0.44 -4.52 9.62
N VAL A 62 -0.33 -5.21 10.75
CA VAL A 62 -0.03 -6.64 10.79
C VAL A 62 -1.12 -7.43 10.07
N PHE A 63 -2.39 -7.11 10.33
CA PHE A 63 -3.52 -7.81 9.72
C PHE A 63 -3.61 -7.59 8.20
N SER A 64 -3.12 -6.46 7.68
CA SER A 64 -3.06 -6.19 6.23
C SER A 64 -2.20 -7.19 5.47
N ILE A 65 -1.28 -7.89 6.14
CA ILE A 65 -0.48 -8.96 5.54
C ILE A 65 -1.06 -10.33 5.93
N LEU A 66 -1.43 -10.51 7.20
CA LEU A 66 -1.94 -11.79 7.69
C LEU A 66 -3.28 -12.18 7.04
N ILE A 67 -4.08 -11.24 6.55
CA ILE A 67 -5.34 -11.51 5.86
C ILE A 67 -5.15 -12.43 4.64
N LEU A 68 -3.97 -12.43 4.00
CA LEU A 68 -3.65 -13.33 2.89
C LEU A 68 -3.76 -14.81 3.28
N MET A 69 -3.49 -15.15 4.55
CA MET A 69 -3.63 -16.51 5.06
C MET A 69 -5.09 -16.95 5.22
N LEU A 70 -6.04 -16.00 5.25
CA LEU A 70 -7.47 -16.29 5.35
C LEU A 70 -8.10 -16.59 3.99
N PHE A 71 -7.47 -16.21 2.87
CA PHE A 71 -8.04 -16.44 1.53
C PHE A 71 -8.44 -17.89 1.22
N PRO A 72 -7.68 -18.93 1.62
CA PRO A 72 -8.10 -20.31 1.43
C PRO A 72 -9.38 -20.65 2.22
N LEU A 73 -9.54 -20.08 3.42
CA LEU A 73 -10.69 -20.30 4.30
C LEU A 73 -11.94 -19.55 3.83
N LEU A 74 -11.75 -18.39 3.18
CA LEU A 74 -12.82 -17.55 2.65
C LEU A 74 -13.30 -17.99 1.24
N HIS A 75 -12.72 -19.03 0.65
CA HIS A 75 -13.12 -19.50 -0.67
C HIS A 75 -14.43 -20.30 -0.65
N LEU A 76 -15.55 -19.61 -0.83
CA LEU A 76 -16.90 -20.22 -0.82
C LEU A 76 -17.40 -20.68 -2.20
N SER A 77 -16.66 -20.39 -3.26
CA SER A 77 -17.07 -20.71 -4.63
C SER A 77 -16.85 -22.19 -4.97
N LYS A 78 -17.77 -22.76 -5.77
CA LYS A 78 -17.60 -24.10 -6.34
C LYS A 78 -16.54 -24.15 -7.45
N GLN A 79 -16.23 -23.00 -8.05
CA GLN A 79 -15.21 -22.85 -9.09
C GLN A 79 -13.94 -22.22 -8.50
N ARG A 80 -12.80 -22.88 -8.74
CA ARG A 80 -11.48 -22.44 -8.26
C ARG A 80 -11.03 -21.10 -8.86
N SER A 81 -11.17 -20.94 -10.18
CA SER A 81 -10.75 -19.72 -10.89
C SER A 81 -11.84 -18.66 -10.92
N MET A 82 -11.44 -17.39 -11.07
CA MET A 82 -12.36 -16.28 -11.31
C MET A 82 -12.70 -16.08 -12.80
N MET A 83 -12.11 -16.85 -13.73
CA MET A 83 -12.30 -16.69 -15.18
C MET A 83 -13.78 -16.65 -15.63
N PHE A 84 -14.64 -17.46 -15.00
CA PHE A 84 -16.07 -17.53 -15.31
C PHE A 84 -16.97 -16.92 -14.23
N ARG A 85 -16.41 -16.02 -13.40
CA ARG A 85 -17.10 -15.37 -12.28
C ARG A 85 -17.05 -13.84 -12.41
N PRO A 86 -17.88 -13.22 -13.27
CA PRO A 86 -17.79 -11.79 -13.58
C PRO A 86 -17.86 -10.88 -12.34
N LEU A 87 -18.74 -11.19 -11.38
CA LEU A 87 -18.85 -10.42 -10.15
C LEU A 87 -17.58 -10.49 -9.30
N SER A 88 -16.93 -11.66 -9.22
CA SER A 88 -15.67 -11.82 -8.48
C SER A 88 -14.50 -11.14 -9.18
N GLN A 89 -14.49 -11.10 -10.52
CA GLN A 89 -13.51 -10.29 -11.27
C GLN A 89 -13.69 -8.80 -10.98
N CYS A 90 -14.93 -8.31 -10.96
CA CYS A 90 -15.20 -6.91 -10.60
C CYS A 90 -14.68 -6.58 -9.19
N MET A 91 -14.98 -7.43 -8.19
CA MET A 91 -14.47 -7.24 -6.82
C MET A 91 -12.93 -7.31 -6.75
N PHE A 92 -12.29 -8.20 -7.51
CA PHE A 92 -10.84 -8.25 -7.60
C PHE A 92 -10.25 -6.94 -8.15
N TRP A 93 -10.83 -6.38 -9.20
CA TRP A 93 -10.37 -5.11 -9.76
C TRP A 93 -10.65 -3.91 -8.85
N ILE A 94 -11.73 -3.94 -8.07
CA ILE A 94 -11.98 -2.97 -7.00
C ILE A 94 -10.85 -3.05 -5.95
N LEU A 95 -10.50 -4.25 -5.47
CA LEU A 95 -9.40 -4.44 -4.52
C LEU A 95 -8.04 -3.95 -5.08
N VAL A 96 -7.75 -4.25 -6.35
CA VAL A 96 -6.51 -3.77 -7.00
C VAL A 96 -6.49 -2.25 -7.08
N THR A 97 -7.61 -1.64 -7.43
CA THR A 97 -7.73 -0.16 -7.50
C THR A 97 -7.62 0.47 -6.11
N ASP A 98 -8.15 -0.19 -5.09
CA ASP A 98 -8.03 0.25 -3.70
C ASP A 98 -6.58 0.18 -3.19
N LEU A 99 -5.83 -0.87 -3.53
CA LEU A 99 -4.38 -0.94 -3.24
C LEU A 99 -3.59 0.20 -3.89
N PHE A 100 -3.91 0.57 -5.14
CA PHE A 100 -3.30 1.74 -5.78
C PHE A 100 -3.69 3.04 -5.07
N THR A 101 -4.94 3.16 -4.62
CA THR A 101 -5.42 4.31 -3.84
C THR A 101 -4.71 4.42 -2.51
N LEU A 102 -4.55 3.33 -1.76
CA LEU A 102 -3.79 3.29 -0.50
C LEU A 102 -2.32 3.64 -0.71
N THR A 103 -1.71 3.15 -1.79
CA THR A 103 -0.31 3.48 -2.14
C THR A 103 -0.16 4.97 -2.40
N TRP A 104 -1.08 5.57 -3.16
CA TRP A 104 -1.10 7.00 -3.43
C TRP A 104 -1.28 7.80 -2.13
N ILE A 105 -2.27 7.47 -1.30
CA ILE A 105 -2.54 8.14 -0.02
C ILE A 105 -1.36 8.00 0.95
N GLY A 106 -0.66 6.86 0.94
CA GLY A 106 0.56 6.64 1.72
C GLY A 106 1.64 7.69 1.46
N GLY A 107 1.71 8.22 0.23
CA GLY A 107 2.65 9.27 -0.16
C GLY A 107 2.16 10.71 0.08
N GLN A 108 0.90 10.90 0.48
CA GLN A 108 0.32 12.23 0.74
C GLN A 108 0.49 12.66 2.21
N PRO A 109 0.46 13.97 2.49
CA PRO A 109 0.46 14.49 3.85
C PRO A 109 -0.83 14.11 4.60
N VAL A 110 -0.76 14.14 5.94
CA VAL A 110 -1.89 13.83 6.83
C VAL A 110 -2.79 15.05 6.97
N GLU A 111 -3.48 15.39 5.88
CA GLU A 111 -4.35 16.57 5.77
C GLU A 111 -5.69 16.21 5.13
N TYR A 112 -6.68 17.09 5.26
CA TYR A 112 -7.93 16.96 4.51
C TYR A 112 -7.66 17.19 3.01
N PRO A 113 -8.19 16.37 2.08
CA PRO A 113 -9.14 15.26 2.26
C PRO A 113 -8.51 13.86 2.39
N PHE A 114 -7.17 13.76 2.39
CA PHE A 114 -6.46 12.49 2.34
C PHE A 114 -6.70 11.59 3.55
N ILE A 115 -6.91 12.18 4.74
CA ILE A 115 -7.28 11.42 5.95
C ILE A 115 -8.57 10.61 5.71
N THR A 116 -9.62 11.27 5.21
CA THR A 116 -10.91 10.62 4.97
C THR A 116 -10.84 9.58 3.86
N ILE A 117 -10.08 9.85 2.80
CA ILE A 117 -9.89 8.89 1.70
C ILE A 117 -9.12 7.66 2.20
N GLY A 118 -8.05 7.87 2.98
CA GLY A 118 -7.27 6.78 3.58
C GLY A 118 -8.11 5.90 4.48
N GLN A 119 -8.96 6.49 5.32
CA GLN A 119 -9.88 5.75 6.19
C GLN A 119 -10.89 4.91 5.40
N LEU A 120 -11.53 5.51 4.38
CA LEU A 120 -12.49 4.79 3.55
C LEU A 120 -11.83 3.65 2.76
N ALA A 121 -10.65 3.89 2.18
CA ALA A 121 -9.88 2.87 1.47
C ALA A 121 -9.44 1.74 2.41
N SER A 122 -8.98 2.09 3.63
CA SER A 122 -8.58 1.07 4.62
C SER A 122 -9.76 0.20 5.07
N VAL A 123 -10.97 0.77 5.15
CA VAL A 123 -12.20 0.00 5.42
C VAL A 123 -12.59 -0.85 4.21
N LEU A 124 -12.42 -0.36 2.99
CA LEU A 124 -12.72 -1.11 1.77
C LEU A 124 -11.78 -2.32 1.57
N TYR A 125 -10.52 -2.18 2.02
CA TYR A 125 -9.51 -3.22 1.93
C TYR A 125 -9.82 -4.48 2.75
N PHE A 126 -10.39 -4.32 3.94
CA PHE A 126 -10.69 -5.40 4.89
C PHE A 126 -12.10 -5.98 4.71
#